data_AF-A0A350BYU4-F1
#
_entry.id   AF-A0A350BYU4-F1
#
_cell.length_a   1.000
_cell.length_b   1.000
_cell.length_c   1.000
_cell.angle_alpha   90.00
_cell.angle_beta   90.00
_cell.angle_gamma   90.00
#
_symmetry.space_group_name_H-M   'P 1'
#
loop_
_entity.id
_entity.type
_entity.pdbx_description
1 polymer ?
#
loop_
_entity_poly.entity_id
_entity_poly.type
_entity_poly.pdbx_seq_one_letter_code
_entity_poly.pdbx_strand_id
1 'polypeptide(L)'
;MQYGYFDDKNREYVITRPDTPQPWANYLGSTEYGALISNNAGGYSFVKSGAKGRILRYIFNRNDQPGRYIYLRDNADGDYWSASWQPVGKDLDTYKSECRHGTAYTVISADYAGIHSAATYYVPLGKTYEVWKLAVTNNSDRARELTLTGCCEFTNEGNYEQDQINLQYSLFITRTLFDENRIRQQINGNLD
;
A
#
# COMPACT_ATOMS: atom_id res chain seq x y z
N MET A 1 6.92 -13.49 22.47
CA MET A 1 7.26 -12.11 22.05
C MET A 1 5.98 -11.47 21.55
N GLN A 2 5.72 -10.20 21.88
CA GLN A 2 4.46 -9.50 21.57
C GLN A 2 4.73 -8.45 20.48
N TYR A 3 3.89 -8.42 19.44
CA TYR A 3 4.01 -7.48 18.31
C TYR A 3 2.95 -6.37 18.35
N GLY A 4 1.97 -6.46 19.25
CA GLY A 4 0.85 -5.55 19.28
C GLY A 4 -0.12 -5.79 20.43
N TYR A 5 -1.18 -4.99 20.48
CA TYR A 5 -2.22 -5.03 21.52
C TYR A 5 -3.55 -4.49 20.98
N PHE A 6 -4.65 -4.79 21.67
CA PHE A 6 -5.97 -4.21 21.39
C PHE A 6 -6.09 -2.83 22.02
N ASP A 7 -6.48 -1.85 21.22
CA ASP A 7 -6.92 -0.54 21.66
C ASP A 7 -8.44 -0.51 21.64
N ASP A 8 -9.05 -0.96 22.74
CA ASP A 8 -10.51 -1.10 22.86
C ASP A 8 -11.25 0.22 22.71
N LYS A 9 -10.62 1.33 23.10
CA LYS A 9 -11.20 2.67 23.00
C LYS A 9 -11.39 3.07 21.54
N ASN A 10 -10.38 2.84 20.71
CA ASN A 10 -10.43 3.17 19.28
C ASN A 10 -10.97 2.01 18.43
N ARG A 11 -11.15 0.82 19.01
CA ARG A 11 -11.57 -0.42 18.34
C ARG A 11 -10.58 -0.81 17.25
N GLU A 12 -9.30 -0.73 17.60
CA GLU A 12 -8.18 -1.02 16.71
C GLU A 12 -7.31 -2.13 17.28
N TYR A 13 -6.62 -2.84 16.40
CA TYR A 13 -5.45 -3.62 16.77
C TYR A 13 -4.20 -2.83 16.41
N VAL A 14 -3.34 -2.58 17.40
CA VAL A 14 -2.12 -1.78 17.26
C VAL A 14 -0.92 -2.72 17.16
N ILE A 15 -0.19 -2.64 16.06
CA ILE A 15 1.06 -3.36 15.80
C ILE A 15 2.20 -2.38 16.05
N THR A 16 3.03 -2.64 17.05
CA THR A 16 4.10 -1.72 17.50
C THR A 16 5.46 -2.05 16.88
N ARG A 17 5.53 -3.14 16.13
CA ARG A 17 6.73 -3.60 15.43
C ARG A 17 6.35 -4.19 14.06
N PRO A 18 6.96 -3.73 12.96
CA PRO A 18 6.53 -4.12 11.62
C PRO A 18 7.08 -5.48 11.16
N ASP A 19 8.06 -6.05 11.88
CA ASP A 19 8.69 -7.35 11.61
C ASP A 19 7.90 -8.53 12.18
N THR A 20 6.58 -8.50 12.01
CA THR A 20 5.69 -9.60 12.39
C THR A 20 6.13 -10.90 11.70
N PRO A 21 5.96 -12.08 12.36
CA PRO A 21 6.44 -13.36 11.83
C PRO A 21 5.71 -13.79 10.54
N GLN A 22 4.53 -13.20 10.30
CA GLN A 22 3.74 -13.28 9.08
C GLN A 22 3.07 -11.92 8.83
N PRO A 23 2.65 -11.62 7.60
CA PRO A 23 1.84 -10.44 7.31
C PRO A 23 0.53 -10.52 8.08
N TRP A 24 0.23 -9.49 8.87
CA TRP A 24 -1.05 -9.37 9.56
C TRP A 24 -1.92 -8.44 8.73
N ALA A 25 -3.06 -8.97 8.28
CA ALA A 25 -3.89 -8.30 7.28
C ALA A 25 -5.18 -7.73 7.87
N ASN A 26 -5.69 -6.72 7.19
CA ASN A 26 -6.99 -6.11 7.38
C ASN A 26 -7.73 -6.04 6.03
N TYR A 27 -9.05 -5.90 6.11
CA TYR A 27 -9.92 -5.70 4.95
C TYR A 27 -10.42 -4.26 4.91
N LEU A 28 -10.39 -3.66 3.72
CA LEU A 28 -10.95 -2.35 3.44
C LEU A 28 -12.17 -2.48 2.54
N GLY A 29 -13.11 -1.56 2.69
CA GLY A 29 -14.25 -1.38 1.79
C GLY A 29 -15.47 -2.21 2.12
N SER A 30 -16.19 -2.61 1.06
CA SER A 30 -17.53 -3.18 1.11
C SER A 30 -17.65 -4.33 0.10
N THR A 31 -18.89 -4.77 -0.16
CA THR A 31 -19.17 -5.80 -1.17
C THR A 31 -18.87 -5.36 -2.60
N GLU A 32 -18.83 -4.04 -2.88
CA GLU A 32 -18.56 -3.51 -4.23
C GLU A 32 -17.07 -3.29 -4.50
N TYR A 33 -16.33 -2.75 -3.54
CA TYR A 33 -14.87 -2.59 -3.63
C TYR A 33 -14.25 -3.19 -2.38
N GLY A 34 -13.40 -4.18 -2.58
CA GLY A 34 -12.68 -4.84 -1.50
C GLY A 34 -11.18 -4.66 -1.67
N ALA A 35 -10.48 -4.54 -0.55
CA ALA A 35 -9.03 -4.54 -0.55
C ALA A 35 -8.49 -5.30 0.66
N LEU A 36 -7.44 -6.09 0.44
CA LEU A 36 -6.68 -6.74 1.51
C LEU A 36 -5.37 -5.96 1.67
N ILE A 37 -5.06 -5.56 2.90
CA ILE A 37 -3.85 -4.81 3.25
C ILE A 37 -3.15 -5.43 4.44
N SER A 38 -1.84 -5.61 4.37
CA SER A 38 -1.03 -6.01 5.51
C SER A 38 -0.55 -4.82 6.35
N ASN A 39 0.04 -5.11 7.51
CA ASN A 39 0.79 -4.16 8.33
C ASN A 39 2.01 -3.53 7.63
N ASN A 40 2.40 -4.06 6.48
CA ASN A 40 3.50 -3.60 5.64
C ASN A 40 3.03 -3.02 4.29
N ALA A 41 1.74 -2.66 4.20
CA ALA A 41 1.09 -2.14 3.00
C ALA A 41 1.11 -3.08 1.77
N GLY A 42 1.45 -4.36 1.96
CA GLY A 42 1.27 -5.39 0.94
C GLY A 42 -0.19 -5.76 0.74
N GLY A 43 -0.50 -6.44 -0.36
CA GLY A 43 -1.85 -6.91 -0.68
C GLY A 43 -2.38 -6.37 -2.00
N TYR A 44 -3.69 -6.52 -2.22
CA TYR A 44 -4.35 -6.18 -3.48
C TYR A 44 -5.72 -5.53 -3.25
N SER A 45 -6.30 -5.01 -4.33
CA SER A 45 -7.66 -4.49 -4.37
C SER A 45 -8.43 -5.00 -5.58
N PHE A 46 -9.75 -4.97 -5.48
CA PHE A 46 -10.66 -5.48 -6.50
C PHE A 46 -12.04 -4.83 -6.45
N VAL A 47 -12.75 -4.86 -7.58
CA VAL A 47 -14.16 -4.50 -7.69
C VAL A 47 -14.98 -5.76 -7.89
N LYS A 48 -16.02 -5.95 -7.05
CA LYS A 48 -17.00 -7.06 -7.03
C LYS A 48 -16.43 -8.47 -6.77
N SER A 49 -15.26 -8.81 -7.31
CA SER A 49 -14.68 -10.15 -7.20
C SER A 49 -13.17 -10.11 -7.00
N GLY A 50 -12.69 -10.65 -5.89
CA GLY A 50 -11.25 -10.82 -5.64
C GLY A 50 -10.54 -11.78 -6.59
N ALA A 51 -11.32 -12.57 -7.35
CA ALA A 51 -10.82 -13.49 -8.36
C ALA A 51 -10.83 -12.91 -9.78
N LYS A 52 -11.84 -12.12 -10.16
CA LYS A 52 -12.04 -11.65 -11.56
C LYS A 52 -12.00 -10.13 -11.75
N GLY A 53 -12.04 -9.36 -10.67
CA GLY A 53 -12.08 -7.90 -10.71
C GLY A 53 -10.87 -7.25 -10.07
N ARG A 54 -9.70 -7.89 -10.10
CA ARG A 54 -8.48 -7.32 -9.52
C ARG A 54 -8.06 -6.04 -10.22
N ILE A 55 -7.52 -5.13 -9.42
CA ILE A 55 -6.93 -3.87 -9.88
C ILE A 55 -5.44 -3.91 -9.58
N LEU A 56 -5.08 -4.13 -8.31
CA LEU A 56 -3.70 -4.27 -7.89
C LEU A 56 -3.28 -5.74 -7.88
N ARG A 57 -2.06 -6.02 -8.33
CA ARG A 57 -1.45 -7.35 -8.30
C ARG A 57 -1.11 -7.74 -6.85
N TYR A 58 -1.12 -9.03 -6.57
CA TYR A 58 -0.52 -9.62 -5.37
C TYR A 58 -0.13 -11.07 -5.65
N ILE A 59 1.06 -11.47 -5.19
CA ILE A 59 1.60 -12.81 -5.44
C ILE A 59 1.44 -13.64 -4.17
N PHE A 60 0.50 -14.59 -4.19
CA PHE A 60 0.26 -15.46 -3.03
C PHE A 60 1.42 -16.39 -2.73
N ASN A 61 1.51 -16.81 -1.46
CA ASN A 61 2.48 -17.78 -0.95
C ASN A 61 3.95 -17.39 -1.24
N ARG A 62 4.20 -16.09 -1.34
CA ARG A 62 5.51 -15.44 -1.47
C ARG A 62 5.61 -14.33 -0.43
N ASN A 63 6.62 -13.47 -0.57
CA ASN A 63 6.72 -12.23 0.19
C ASN A 63 5.44 -11.40 0.01
N ASP A 64 5.12 -10.60 1.01
CA ASP A 64 3.96 -9.71 1.08
C ASP A 64 4.04 -8.53 0.08
N GLN A 65 4.05 -8.87 -1.21
CA GLN A 65 4.35 -7.98 -2.32
C GLN A 65 3.64 -8.44 -3.61
N PRO A 66 3.39 -7.50 -4.55
CA PRO A 66 3.48 -6.05 -4.38
C PRO A 66 2.38 -5.50 -3.46
N GLY A 67 2.30 -4.17 -3.36
CA GLY A 67 1.41 -3.49 -2.43
C GLY A 67 1.18 -2.02 -2.78
N ARG A 68 0.97 -1.22 -1.74
CA ARG A 68 0.49 0.17 -1.76
C ARG A 68 1.52 1.13 -1.19
N TYR A 69 2.66 1.20 -1.85
CA TYR A 69 3.82 1.84 -1.26
C TYR A 69 3.82 3.33 -1.52
N ILE A 70 4.20 4.09 -0.49
CA ILE A 70 4.46 5.51 -0.60
C ILE A 70 5.89 5.71 -0.14
N TYR A 71 6.78 6.07 -1.06
CA TYR A 71 8.17 6.35 -0.79
C TYR A 71 8.36 7.82 -0.44
N LEU A 72 9.25 8.06 0.51
CA LEU A 72 9.77 9.36 0.89
C LEU A 72 11.26 9.36 0.59
N ARG A 73 11.76 10.41 -0.04
CA ARG A 73 13.19 10.62 -0.29
C ARG A 73 13.57 12.01 0.18
N ASP A 74 14.62 12.12 0.97
CA ASP A 74 15.26 13.41 1.27
C ASP A 74 16.16 13.80 0.09
N ASN A 75 15.91 14.98 -0.48
CA ASN A 75 16.67 15.45 -1.63
C ASN A 75 18.07 15.96 -1.25
N ALA A 76 18.33 16.27 0.02
CA ALA A 76 19.61 16.80 0.47
C ALA A 76 20.72 15.74 0.45
N ASP A 77 20.43 14.51 0.88
CA ASP A 77 21.40 13.39 0.95
C ASP A 77 21.03 12.21 0.05
N GLY A 78 19.80 12.19 -0.49
CA GLY A 78 19.29 11.14 -1.34
C GLY A 78 18.82 9.89 -0.60
N ASP A 79 18.80 9.92 0.74
CA ASP A 79 18.26 8.82 1.53
C ASP A 79 16.75 8.67 1.29
N TYR A 80 16.25 7.44 1.34
CA TYR A 80 14.85 7.13 1.06
C TYR A 80 14.32 6.01 1.94
N TRP A 81 13.03 6.05 2.21
CA TRP A 81 12.30 5.04 2.98
C TRP A 81 10.87 4.93 2.46
N SER A 82 10.18 3.84 2.76
CA SER A 82 8.73 3.71 2.54
C SER A 82 7.99 4.20 3.77
N ALA A 83 6.74 4.68 3.63
CA ALA A 83 5.90 5.05 4.77
C ALA A 83 5.49 3.82 5.61
N SER A 84 5.31 2.68 4.95
CA SER A 84 5.37 1.35 5.56
C SER A 84 6.82 0.90 5.74
N TRP A 85 7.11 0.00 6.66
CA TRP A 85 8.50 -0.48 6.86
C TRP A 85 9.03 -1.21 5.62
N GLN A 86 8.30 -2.19 5.10
CA GLN A 86 8.54 -2.76 3.77
C GLN A 86 8.01 -1.82 2.68
N PRO A 87 8.58 -1.82 1.47
CA PRO A 87 9.59 -2.75 0.98
C PRO A 87 11.04 -2.27 1.18
N VAL A 88 11.27 -1.05 1.65
CA VAL A 88 12.65 -0.54 1.83
C VAL A 88 13.36 -1.25 2.97
N GLY A 89 12.65 -1.57 4.07
CA GLY A 89 13.18 -2.37 5.16
C GLY A 89 14.29 -1.67 5.94
N LYS A 90 14.12 -0.39 6.28
CA LYS A 90 15.08 0.36 7.11
C LYS A 90 15.34 -0.32 8.46
N ASP A 91 16.54 -0.10 8.99
CA ASP A 91 16.94 -0.65 10.29
C ASP A 91 15.98 -0.18 11.40
N LEU A 92 15.40 -1.14 12.13
CA LEU A 92 14.41 -0.90 13.18
C LEU A 92 14.99 -0.22 14.43
N ASP A 93 16.32 -0.18 14.58
CA ASP A 93 16.96 0.62 15.61
C ASP A 93 16.72 2.11 15.38
N THR A 94 16.58 2.52 14.11
CA THR A 94 16.38 3.93 13.71
C THR A 94 14.97 4.21 13.16
N TYR A 95 14.35 3.24 12.50
CA TYR A 95 13.02 3.35 11.91
C TYR A 95 11.96 2.84 12.90
N LYS A 96 11.19 3.77 13.47
CA LYS A 96 10.09 3.42 14.40
C LYS A 96 8.79 3.42 13.61
N SER A 97 7.97 2.39 13.77
CA SER A 97 6.72 2.27 13.03
C SER A 97 5.62 1.66 13.89
N GLU A 98 4.41 2.13 13.67
CA GLU A 98 3.18 1.60 14.27
C GLU A 98 2.14 1.40 13.16
N CYS A 99 1.48 0.24 13.14
CA CYS A 99 0.35 -0.02 12.25
C CYS A 99 -0.92 -0.24 13.08
N ARG A 100 -1.95 0.54 12.80
CA ARG A 100 -3.28 0.44 13.41
C ARG A 100 -4.25 -0.12 12.39
N HIS A 101 -4.74 -1.33 12.64
CA HIS A 101 -5.86 -1.89 11.89
C HIS A 101 -7.16 -1.56 12.62
N GLY A 102 -7.99 -0.72 12.00
CA GLY A 102 -9.33 -0.41 12.46
C GLY A 102 -10.40 -1.07 11.59
N THR A 103 -11.67 -0.75 11.85
CA THR A 103 -12.77 -1.28 11.04
C THR A 103 -12.79 -0.61 9.67
N ALA A 104 -12.42 -1.37 8.62
CA ALA A 104 -12.38 -0.91 7.22
C ALA A 104 -11.38 0.22 6.91
N TYR A 105 -10.39 0.44 7.79
CA TYR A 105 -9.25 1.33 7.53
C TYR A 105 -7.98 0.80 8.18
N THR A 106 -6.83 1.24 7.66
CA THR A 106 -5.51 0.98 8.26
C THR A 106 -4.71 2.27 8.28
N VAL A 107 -4.01 2.54 9.38
CA VAL A 107 -3.04 3.64 9.49
C VAL A 107 -1.67 3.05 9.75
N ILE A 108 -0.68 3.38 8.92
CA ILE A 108 0.71 3.02 9.16
C ILE A 108 1.48 4.32 9.38
N SER A 109 2.00 4.51 10.59
CA SER A 109 2.84 5.64 10.93
C SER A 109 4.30 5.22 11.10
N ALA A 110 5.19 6.17 10.88
CA ALA A 110 6.60 5.98 11.12
C ALA A 110 7.33 7.28 11.47
N ASP A 111 8.39 7.12 12.26
CA ASP A 111 9.36 8.16 12.58
C ASP A 111 10.74 7.69 12.13
N TYR A 112 11.35 8.46 11.23
CA TYR A 112 12.68 8.18 10.70
C TYR A 112 13.37 9.48 10.26
N ALA A 113 14.65 9.64 10.62
CA ALA A 113 15.48 10.79 10.23
C ALA A 113 14.83 12.17 10.48
N GLY A 114 14.10 12.33 11.59
CA GLY A 114 13.40 13.57 11.95
C GLY A 114 12.13 13.87 11.12
N ILE A 115 11.66 12.92 10.31
CA ILE A 115 10.39 13.01 9.59
C ILE A 115 9.40 12.03 10.20
N HIS A 116 8.23 12.54 10.55
CA HIS A 116 7.07 11.73 10.90
C HIS A 116 6.16 11.58 9.68
N SER A 117 5.77 10.35 9.35
CA SER A 117 4.79 10.05 8.30
C SER A 117 3.62 9.24 8.87
N ALA A 118 2.43 9.48 8.35
CA ALA A 118 1.24 8.69 8.63
C ALA A 118 0.46 8.44 7.33
N ALA A 119 0.45 7.19 6.87
CA ALA A 119 -0.30 6.74 5.70
C ALA A 119 -1.61 6.08 6.14
N THR A 120 -2.74 6.66 5.77
CA THR A 120 -4.08 6.11 6.01
C THR A 120 -4.65 5.52 4.73
N TYR A 121 -5.04 4.25 4.81
CA TYR A 121 -5.62 3.47 3.72
C TYR A 121 -7.05 3.10 4.07
N TYR A 122 -7.99 3.48 3.21
CA TYR A 122 -9.41 3.17 3.39
C TYR A 122 -10.16 3.25 2.07
N VAL A 123 -11.35 2.67 2.05
CA VAL A 123 -12.30 2.78 0.93
C VAL A 123 -13.49 3.56 1.49
N PRO A 124 -13.81 4.76 0.96
CA PRO A 124 -14.94 5.52 1.48
C PRO A 124 -16.26 4.76 1.31
N LEU A 125 -17.18 4.95 2.24
CA LEU A 125 -18.47 4.26 2.23
C LEU A 125 -19.22 4.50 0.91
N GLY A 126 -19.65 3.42 0.26
CA GLY A 126 -20.39 3.46 -1.00
C GLY A 126 -19.56 3.90 -2.22
N LYS A 127 -18.22 3.92 -2.12
CA LYS A 127 -17.33 4.25 -3.23
C LYS A 127 -16.58 3.02 -3.75
N THR A 128 -16.15 3.11 -5.00
CA THR A 128 -15.41 2.06 -5.72
C THR A 128 -13.96 2.45 -5.98
N TYR A 129 -13.38 3.22 -5.05
CA TYR A 129 -11.98 3.61 -5.08
C TYR A 129 -11.39 3.54 -3.68
N GLU A 130 -10.10 3.28 -3.63
CA GLU A 130 -9.31 3.33 -2.41
C GLU A 130 -8.63 4.70 -2.28
N VAL A 131 -8.49 5.20 -1.05
CA VAL A 131 -7.79 6.45 -0.73
C VAL A 131 -6.53 6.12 0.04
N TRP A 132 -5.40 6.64 -0.44
CA TRP A 132 -4.11 6.60 0.24
C TRP A 132 -3.76 8.02 0.67
N LYS A 133 -4.00 8.34 1.93
CA LYS A 133 -3.72 9.67 2.48
C LYS A 133 -2.40 9.63 3.22
N LEU A 134 -1.40 10.36 2.73
CA LEU A 134 -0.16 10.59 3.47
C LEU A 134 -0.21 11.95 4.18
N ALA A 135 0.07 11.96 5.48
CA ALA A 135 0.46 13.14 6.23
C ALA A 135 1.96 13.06 6.53
N VAL A 136 2.68 14.17 6.35
CA VAL A 136 4.13 14.25 6.62
C VAL A 136 4.38 15.47 7.51
N THR A 137 5.12 15.27 8.60
CA THR A 137 5.54 16.33 9.52
C THR A 137 7.05 16.34 9.60
N ASN A 138 7.65 17.51 9.39
CA ASN A 138 9.08 17.72 9.64
C ASN A 138 9.30 18.05 11.13
N ASN A 139 9.84 17.10 11.87
CA ASN A 139 10.19 17.25 13.29
C ASN A 139 11.68 17.56 13.50
N SER A 140 12.44 17.76 12.42
CA SER A 140 13.84 18.19 12.51
C SER A 140 13.96 19.70 12.74
N ASP A 141 15.16 20.14 13.09
CA ASP A 141 15.53 21.55 13.33
C ASP A 141 15.84 22.33 12.04
N ARG A 142 15.74 21.69 10.88
CA ARG A 142 16.06 22.28 9.57
C ARG A 142 14.90 22.11 8.58
N ALA A 143 14.85 22.98 7.59
CA ALA A 143 13.96 22.80 6.44
C ALA A 143 14.34 21.52 5.69
N ARG A 144 13.34 20.80 5.16
CA ARG A 144 13.51 19.53 4.44
C ARG A 144 12.82 19.62 3.10
N GLU A 145 13.53 19.22 2.06
CA GLU A 145 12.98 19.08 0.72
C GLU A 145 12.79 17.59 0.45
N LEU A 146 11.53 17.15 0.40
CA LEU A 146 11.19 15.75 0.26
C LEU A 146 10.51 15.48 -1.08
N THR A 147 10.91 14.42 -1.75
CA THR A 147 10.17 13.83 -2.86
C THR A 147 9.31 12.69 -2.35
N LEU A 148 8.02 12.72 -2.67
CA LEU A 148 7.04 11.70 -2.30
C LEU A 148 6.62 10.95 -3.56
N THR A 149 6.57 9.62 -3.50
CA THR A 149 6.24 8.79 -4.67
C THR A 149 5.31 7.66 -4.30
N GLY A 150 4.10 7.67 -4.84
CA GLY A 150 3.20 6.52 -4.78
C GLY A 150 3.60 5.45 -5.80
N CYS A 151 3.57 4.19 -5.39
CA CYS A 151 3.90 3.06 -6.23
C CYS A 151 2.92 1.92 -5.98
N CYS A 152 2.44 1.35 -7.07
CA CYS A 152 1.56 0.19 -7.09
C CYS A 152 1.81 -0.58 -8.37
N GLU A 153 1.42 -1.85 -8.38
CA GLU A 153 1.48 -2.68 -9.58
C GLU A 153 0.06 -3.06 -10.00
N PHE A 154 -0.34 -2.64 -11.19
CA PHE A 154 -1.62 -3.05 -11.77
C PHE A 154 -1.54 -4.50 -12.26
N THR A 155 -2.67 -5.19 -12.22
CA THR A 155 -2.80 -6.46 -12.92
C THR A 155 -2.83 -6.25 -14.44
N ASN A 156 -2.30 -7.22 -15.17
CA ASN A 156 -2.42 -7.28 -16.62
C ASN A 156 -3.83 -7.69 -17.07
N GLU A 157 -4.51 -8.48 -16.22
CA GLU A 157 -5.86 -8.98 -16.43
C GLU A 157 -6.58 -9.06 -15.08
N GLY A 158 -7.89 -8.77 -15.04
CA GLY A 158 -8.64 -8.75 -13.78
C GLY A 158 -8.76 -10.11 -13.10
N ASN A 159 -8.56 -11.19 -13.87
CA ASN A 159 -8.48 -12.55 -13.35
C ASN A 159 -7.11 -12.84 -12.73
N TYR A 160 -7.10 -13.20 -11.44
CA TYR A 160 -5.87 -13.38 -10.66
C TYR A 160 -4.93 -14.48 -11.17
N GLU A 161 -5.48 -15.52 -11.78
CA GLU A 161 -4.69 -16.63 -12.32
C GLU A 161 -4.12 -16.22 -13.67
N GLN A 162 -4.96 -15.64 -14.54
CA GLN A 162 -4.56 -15.19 -15.87
C GLN A 162 -3.48 -14.11 -15.84
N ASP A 163 -3.50 -13.26 -14.81
CA ASP A 163 -2.47 -12.26 -14.52
C ASP A 163 -1.05 -12.85 -14.42
N GLN A 164 -0.94 -14.14 -14.05
CA GLN A 164 0.35 -14.81 -13.82
C GLN A 164 0.71 -15.86 -14.87
N ILE A 165 -0.27 -16.48 -15.54
CA ILE A 165 0.01 -17.65 -16.40
C ILE A 165 -0.10 -17.37 -17.90
N ASN A 166 -0.94 -16.44 -18.33
CA ASN A 166 -1.20 -16.20 -19.76
C ASN A 166 -0.37 -15.05 -20.33
N LEU A 167 0.91 -15.00 -19.93
CA LEU A 167 1.79 -13.86 -20.18
C LEU A 167 2.08 -13.64 -21.67
N GLN A 168 2.01 -14.69 -22.49
CA GLN A 168 2.10 -14.56 -23.95
C GLN A 168 1.01 -13.65 -24.56
N TYR A 169 -0.08 -13.41 -23.84
CA TYR A 169 -1.16 -12.52 -24.23
C TYR A 169 -1.25 -11.30 -23.31
N SER A 170 -1.35 -11.52 -22.00
CA SER A 170 -1.69 -10.46 -21.03
C SER A 170 -0.63 -9.34 -20.95
N LEU A 171 0.62 -9.61 -21.30
CA LEU A 171 1.68 -8.59 -21.34
C LEU A 171 1.51 -7.55 -22.46
N PHE A 172 0.74 -7.87 -23.51
CA PHE A 172 0.66 -7.07 -24.73
C PHE A 172 -0.70 -6.38 -24.91
N ILE A 173 -1.63 -6.56 -23.98
CA ILE A 173 -2.98 -5.98 -24.04
C ILE A 173 -3.15 -4.77 -23.14
N THR A 174 -2.14 -4.42 -22.33
CA THR A 174 -2.26 -3.31 -21.40
C THR A 174 -1.60 -2.04 -21.91
N ARG A 175 -2.17 -0.90 -21.52
CA ARG A 175 -1.61 0.42 -21.82
C ARG A 175 -1.75 1.32 -20.60
N THR A 176 -0.65 1.94 -20.20
CA THR A 176 -0.64 2.95 -19.14
C THR A 176 -0.52 4.32 -19.77
N LEU A 177 -1.46 5.20 -19.44
CA LEU A 177 -1.52 6.57 -19.93
C LEU A 177 -1.36 7.53 -18.74
N PHE A 178 -0.70 8.65 -18.96
CA PHE A 178 -0.66 9.76 -18.02
C PHE A 178 -1.40 10.94 -18.62
N ASP A 179 -2.42 11.43 -17.90
CA ASP A 179 -3.27 12.54 -18.32
C ASP A 179 -3.49 13.47 -17.13
N GLU A 180 -3.06 14.73 -17.27
CA GLU A 180 -3.00 15.75 -16.23
C GLU A 180 -2.32 15.27 -14.92
N ASN A 181 -3.10 14.73 -14.00
CA ASN A 181 -2.68 14.23 -12.70
C ASN A 181 -3.15 12.79 -12.44
N ARG A 182 -3.45 12.05 -13.50
CA ARG A 182 -4.01 10.69 -13.43
C ARG A 182 -3.16 9.72 -14.23
N ILE A 183 -2.92 8.57 -13.62
CA ILE A 183 -2.48 7.39 -14.34
C ILE A 183 -3.74 6.58 -14.67
N ARG A 184 -3.96 6.31 -15.96
CA ARG A 184 -5.02 5.43 -16.43
C ARG A 184 -4.40 4.14 -16.95
N GLN A 185 -4.76 3.04 -16.31
CA GLN A 185 -4.46 1.70 -16.80
C GLN A 185 -5.62 1.20 -17.65
N GLN A 186 -5.33 0.76 -18.87
CA GLN A 186 -6.27 0.07 -19.75
C GLN A 186 -5.86 -1.40 -19.88
N ILE A 187 -6.87 -2.27 -19.89
CA ILE A 187 -6.75 -3.69 -20.25
C ILE A 187 -7.48 -3.86 -21.58
N ASN A 188 -6.89 -4.58 -22.52
CA ASN A 188 -7.26 -4.62 -23.94
C ASN A 188 -7.12 -3.27 -24.67
N GLY A 189 -6.20 -2.41 -24.22
CA GLY A 189 -5.93 -1.11 -24.84
C GLY A 189 -5.19 -1.18 -26.19
N ASN A 190 -4.95 -2.38 -26.71
CA ASN A 190 -4.38 -2.65 -28.03
C ASN A 190 -5.46 -2.85 -29.12
N LEU A 191 -6.74 -2.85 -28.74
CA LEU A 191 -7.87 -3.04 -29.66
C LEU A 191 -8.45 -1.72 -30.21
N ASP A 192 -7.95 -0.58 -29.73
CA ASP A 192 -8.27 0.78 -30.17
C ASP A 192 -7.16 1.35 -31.08
#